data_AF-A0A1H3R5S7-F1
#
_entry.id   AF-A0A1H3R5S7-F1
#
_cell.length_a   1.000
_cell.length_b   1.000
_cell.length_c   1.000
_cell.angle_alpha   90.00
_cell.angle_beta   90.00
_cell.angle_gamma   90.00
#
_symmetry.space_group_name_H-M   'P 1'
#
loop_
_entity.id
_entity.type
_entity.pdbx_description
1 polymer ?
#
loop_
_entity_poly.entity_id
_entity_poly.type
_entity_poly.pdbx_seq_one_letter_code
_entity_poly.pdbx_strand_id
1 'polypeptide(L)'
;MLGERLGESSGKFTGIRVLPSEGQQVWLEVSFQGRGTLLGQEITDTGTYQQTFRPGGVLSGEGHLLMLTDTGDVADWVGGGVGRQTGPGYQASFGVWGSCPSATGQLSRLADVADVVEYEVQEDGSYHWTMWAWTGAGVPSIPRQEAPTGAMA
;
A
#
# COMPACT_ATOMS: atom_id res chain seq x y z
N MET A 1 9.89 8.53 11.65
CA MET A 1 9.98 9.64 10.68
C MET A 1 9.77 9.05 9.31
N LEU A 2 9.12 9.78 8.39
CA LEU A 2 9.02 9.38 7.00
C LEU A 2 10.39 9.58 6.32
N GLY A 3 10.81 8.58 5.56
CA GLY A 3 12.04 8.58 4.77
C GLY A 3 11.78 8.94 3.31
N GLU A 4 12.53 8.31 2.41
CA GLU A 4 12.33 8.50 0.97
C GLU A 4 10.96 7.96 0.51
N ARG A 5 10.46 8.54 -0.57
CA ARG A 5 9.29 8.04 -1.29
C ARG A 5 9.67 6.76 -2.04
N LEU A 6 8.93 5.69 -1.79
CA LEU A 6 9.13 4.37 -2.40
C LEU A 6 8.35 4.24 -3.70
N GLY A 7 7.14 4.80 -3.76
CA GLY A 7 6.28 4.66 -4.93
C GLY A 7 4.93 5.33 -4.78
N GLU A 8 4.12 5.22 -5.82
CA GLU A 8 2.74 5.69 -5.88
C GLU A 8 1.94 4.87 -6.89
N SER A 9 0.62 4.80 -6.74
CA SER A 9 -0.28 4.20 -7.73
C SER A 9 -1.66 4.81 -7.64
N SER A 10 -2.37 4.72 -8.76
CA SER A 10 -3.77 5.10 -8.86
C SER A 10 -4.55 3.97 -9.51
N GLY A 11 -5.78 3.80 -9.07
CA GLY A 11 -6.63 2.73 -9.56
C GLY A 11 -8.07 2.91 -9.18
N LYS A 12 -8.81 1.80 -9.23
CA LYS A 12 -10.22 1.78 -8.91
C LYS A 12 -10.62 0.49 -8.21
N PHE A 13 -11.65 0.58 -7.38
CA PHE A 13 -12.29 -0.59 -6.81
C PHE A 13 -12.86 -1.48 -7.92
N THR A 14 -12.61 -2.77 -7.80
CA THR A 14 -13.13 -3.82 -8.69
C THR A 14 -14.30 -4.57 -8.05
N GLY A 15 -14.43 -4.50 -6.72
CA GLY A 15 -15.55 -5.09 -6.00
C GLY A 15 -15.66 -4.59 -4.57
N ILE A 16 -16.90 -4.56 -4.06
CA ILE A 16 -17.20 -4.27 -2.66
C ILE A 16 -18.20 -5.33 -2.20
N ARG A 17 -17.89 -5.98 -1.08
CA ARG A 17 -18.73 -7.01 -0.46
C ARG A 17 -18.99 -6.65 1.00
N VAL A 18 -20.27 -6.61 1.37
CA VAL A 18 -20.66 -6.51 2.78
C VAL A 18 -20.47 -7.88 3.43
N LEU A 19 -19.69 -7.93 4.50
CA LEU A 19 -19.43 -9.15 5.27
C LEU A 19 -20.42 -9.28 6.43
N PRO A 20 -20.63 -10.50 6.97
CA PRO A 20 -21.42 -10.69 8.18
C PRO A 20 -20.92 -9.81 9.33
N SER A 21 -21.83 -9.20 10.07
CA SER A 21 -21.47 -8.38 11.22
C SER A 21 -20.89 -9.24 12.35
N GLU A 22 -19.87 -8.71 13.02
CA GLU A 22 -19.35 -9.26 14.27
C GLU A 22 -19.79 -8.36 15.42
N GLY A 23 -20.78 -8.81 16.20
CA GLY A 23 -21.43 -7.96 17.20
C GLY A 23 -22.17 -6.78 16.53
N GLN A 24 -21.84 -5.55 16.93
CA GLN A 24 -22.42 -4.33 16.34
C GLN A 24 -21.60 -3.75 15.19
N GLN A 25 -20.52 -4.44 14.80
CA GLN A 25 -19.53 -3.90 13.90
C GLN A 25 -19.81 -4.32 12.46
N VAL A 26 -19.88 -3.34 11.55
CA VAL A 26 -20.06 -3.56 10.11
C VAL A 26 -18.70 -3.79 9.48
N TRP A 27 -18.62 -4.81 8.61
CA TRP A 27 -17.43 -5.17 7.88
C TRP A 27 -17.65 -5.10 6.38
N LEU A 28 -16.68 -4.53 5.67
CA LEU A 28 -16.62 -4.49 4.22
C LEU A 28 -15.34 -5.17 3.76
N GLU A 29 -15.43 -5.95 2.70
CA GLU A 29 -14.29 -6.38 1.90
C GLU A 29 -14.29 -5.57 0.60
N VAL A 30 -13.13 -5.01 0.27
CA VAL A 30 -12.94 -4.20 -0.94
C VAL A 30 -11.77 -4.77 -1.72
N SER A 31 -12.02 -5.06 -2.99
CA SER A 31 -10.98 -5.43 -3.95
C SER A 31 -10.74 -4.28 -4.92
N PHE A 32 -9.50 -4.12 -5.35
CA PHE A 32 -9.11 -3.03 -6.23
C PHE A 32 -7.93 -3.40 -7.12
N GLN A 33 -7.74 -2.62 -8.18
CA GLN A 33 -6.62 -2.76 -9.10
C GLN A 33 -6.21 -1.39 -9.63
N GLY A 34 -4.91 -1.20 -9.84
CA GLY A 34 -4.33 0.06 -10.30
C GLY A 34 -2.99 -0.13 -10.98
N ARG A 35 -2.39 1.00 -11.36
CA ARG A 35 -1.05 1.07 -11.94
C ARG A 35 -0.30 2.26 -11.37
N GLY A 36 1.01 2.10 -11.27
CA GLY A 36 1.86 3.06 -10.61
C GLY A 36 3.33 2.82 -10.84
N THR A 37 4.14 3.40 -9.96
CA THR A 37 5.58 3.16 -9.92
C THR A 37 6.02 2.80 -8.51
N LEU A 38 6.97 1.88 -8.41
CA LEU A 38 7.55 1.44 -7.14
C LEU A 38 9.04 1.20 -7.33
N LEU A 39 9.87 1.88 -6.53
CA LEU A 39 11.33 1.93 -6.69
C LEU A 39 11.76 2.28 -8.13
N GLY A 40 10.99 3.15 -8.79
CA GLY A 40 11.21 3.57 -10.17
C GLY A 40 10.82 2.55 -11.25
N GLN A 41 10.25 1.40 -10.87
CA GLN A 41 9.70 0.42 -11.82
C GLN A 41 8.21 0.65 -12.00
N GLU A 42 7.71 0.53 -13.22
CA GLU A 42 6.26 0.47 -13.45
C GLU A 42 5.69 -0.80 -12.81
N ILE A 43 4.54 -0.66 -12.16
CA ILE A 43 3.84 -1.77 -11.51
C ILE A 43 2.35 -1.78 -11.88
N THR A 44 1.78 -2.98 -11.92
CA THR A 44 0.34 -3.19 -11.72
C THR A 44 0.14 -3.69 -10.30
N ASP A 45 -0.79 -3.09 -9.58
CA ASP A 45 -1.18 -3.55 -8.24
C ASP A 45 -2.58 -4.18 -8.26
N THR A 46 -2.81 -5.16 -7.41
CA THR A 46 -4.13 -5.73 -7.17
C THR A 46 -4.21 -6.15 -5.72
N GLY A 47 -5.22 -5.66 -5.01
CA GLY A 47 -5.30 -5.83 -3.57
C GLY A 47 -6.71 -6.14 -3.10
N THR A 48 -6.80 -6.69 -1.90
CA THR A 48 -8.05 -6.81 -1.15
C THR A 48 -7.79 -6.42 0.30
N TYR A 49 -8.67 -5.59 0.85
CA TYR A 49 -8.66 -5.23 2.26
C TYR A 49 -10.03 -5.46 2.89
N GLN A 50 -10.01 -5.74 4.18
CA GLN A 50 -11.20 -5.75 5.01
C GLN A 50 -11.17 -4.52 5.91
N GLN A 51 -12.27 -3.79 5.96
CA GLN A 51 -12.40 -2.60 6.80
C GLN A 51 -13.68 -2.62 7.61
N THR A 52 -13.65 -1.81 8.67
CA THR A 52 -14.75 -1.66 9.58
C THR A 52 -14.92 -0.23 10.07
N PHE A 53 -16.15 0.10 10.43
CA PHE A 53 -16.57 1.39 10.98
C PHE A 53 -16.58 1.31 12.51
N ARG A 54 -15.66 2.01 13.16
CA ARG A 54 -15.60 2.17 14.60
C ARG A 54 -16.41 3.39 15.06
N PRO A 55 -16.85 3.44 16.33
CA PRO A 55 -17.50 4.62 16.90
C PRO A 55 -16.71 5.91 16.64
N GLY A 56 -17.42 7.00 16.35
CA GLY A 56 -16.80 8.30 16.04
C GLY A 56 -16.32 8.45 14.59
N GLY A 57 -16.78 7.58 13.67
CA GLY A 57 -16.50 7.70 12.23
C GLY A 57 -15.09 7.29 11.83
N VAL A 58 -14.42 6.50 12.67
CA VAL A 58 -13.08 5.99 12.40
C VAL A 58 -13.18 4.72 11.56
N LEU A 59 -12.46 4.69 10.44
CA LEU A 59 -12.28 3.51 9.62
C LEU A 59 -11.01 2.79 10.08
N SER A 60 -11.04 1.46 10.11
CA SER A 60 -9.84 0.66 10.35
C SER A 60 -9.91 -0.63 9.56
N GLY A 61 -8.77 -1.12 9.09
CA GLY A 61 -8.74 -2.34 8.29
C GLY A 61 -7.35 -2.91 8.11
N GLU A 62 -7.32 -4.09 7.53
CA GLU A 62 -6.12 -4.86 7.16
C GLU A 62 -6.27 -5.32 5.71
N GLY A 63 -5.16 -5.42 4.99
CA GLY A 63 -5.18 -5.72 3.57
C GLY A 63 -3.90 -6.37 3.06
N HIS A 64 -4.06 -7.00 1.91
CA HIS A 64 -3.01 -7.70 1.18
C HIS A 64 -3.01 -7.17 -0.26
N LEU A 65 -1.83 -6.82 -0.78
CA LEU A 65 -1.64 -6.31 -2.13
C LEU A 65 -0.56 -7.11 -2.83
N LEU A 66 -0.85 -7.53 -4.05
CA LEU A 66 0.16 -8.01 -4.98
C LEU A 66 0.56 -6.86 -5.90
N MET A 67 1.85 -6.55 -5.97
CA MET A 67 2.44 -5.61 -6.93
C MET A 67 3.38 -6.37 -7.86
N LEU A 68 3.20 -6.19 -9.17
CA LEU A 68 3.95 -6.87 -10.21
C LEU A 68 4.58 -5.86 -11.16
N THR A 69 5.87 -6.02 -11.45
CA THR A 69 6.51 -5.32 -12.57
C THR A 69 6.23 -6.05 -13.88
N ASP A 70 6.43 -5.36 -15.01
CA ASP A 70 6.35 -5.98 -16.35
C ASP A 70 7.39 -7.08 -16.58
N THR A 71 8.48 -7.08 -15.81
CA THR A 71 9.52 -8.12 -15.83
C THR A 71 9.20 -9.32 -14.94
N GLY A 72 8.09 -9.29 -14.20
CA GLY A 72 7.64 -10.37 -13.32
C GLY A 72 8.23 -10.34 -11.90
N ASP A 73 8.85 -9.23 -11.50
CA ASP A 73 9.26 -9.04 -10.09
C ASP A 73 8.01 -8.81 -9.23
N VAL A 74 8.05 -9.33 -8.01
CA VAL A 74 6.89 -9.40 -7.12
C VAL A 74 7.17 -8.61 -5.85
N ALA A 75 6.16 -7.90 -5.36
CA ALA A 75 6.06 -7.48 -3.96
C ALA A 75 4.68 -7.87 -3.42
N ASP A 76 4.65 -8.86 -2.52
CA ASP A 76 3.47 -9.23 -1.74
C ASP A 76 3.48 -8.41 -0.45
N TRP A 77 2.62 -7.40 -0.43
CA TRP A 77 2.51 -6.44 0.66
C TRP A 77 1.39 -6.86 1.60
N VAL A 78 1.69 -6.81 2.90
CA VAL A 78 0.71 -7.01 3.97
C VAL A 78 0.73 -5.80 4.88
N GLY A 79 -0.46 -5.35 5.26
CA GLY A 79 -0.59 -4.14 6.02
C GLY A 79 -2.02 -3.81 6.37
N GLY A 80 -2.27 -2.54 6.66
CA GLY A 80 -3.50 -2.08 7.28
C GLY A 80 -3.35 -0.69 7.85
N GLY A 81 -4.44 -0.14 8.36
CA GLY A 81 -4.47 1.28 8.62
C GLY A 81 -5.70 1.77 9.34
N VAL A 82 -5.70 3.09 9.52
CA VAL A 82 -6.75 3.85 10.18
C VAL A 82 -7.04 5.09 9.35
N GLY A 83 -8.31 5.38 9.14
CA GLY A 83 -8.75 6.50 8.34
C GLY A 83 -10.05 7.11 8.81
N ARG A 84 -10.57 8.02 8.01
CA ARG A 84 -11.87 8.67 8.20
C ARG A 84 -12.54 8.91 6.86
N GLN A 85 -13.86 8.88 6.87
CA GLN A 85 -14.63 9.43 5.76
C GLN A 85 -14.36 10.93 5.65
N THR A 86 -14.09 11.37 4.43
CA THR A 86 -13.81 12.78 4.10
C THR A 86 -14.91 13.40 3.24
N GLY A 87 -15.89 12.60 2.80
CA GLY A 87 -17.09 13.06 2.12
C GLY A 87 -18.08 11.93 1.83
N PRO A 88 -18.93 12.06 0.79
CA PRO A 88 -19.99 11.11 0.50
C PRO A 88 -19.46 9.76 -0.02
N GLY A 89 -20.33 8.74 0.04
CA GLY A 89 -20.04 7.41 -0.48
C GLY A 89 -18.84 6.75 0.21
N TYR A 90 -17.86 6.33 -0.59
CA TYR A 90 -16.62 5.71 -0.10
C TYR A 90 -15.46 6.71 0.06
N GLN A 91 -15.70 8.01 -0.10
CA GLN A 91 -14.64 9.01 -0.02
C GLN A 91 -14.01 9.05 1.37
N ALA A 92 -12.72 8.77 1.45
CA ALA A 92 -12.00 8.60 2.71
C ALA A 92 -10.48 8.81 2.54
N SER A 93 -9.84 9.17 3.64
CA SER A 93 -8.38 9.32 3.76
C SER A 93 -7.86 8.39 4.87
N PHE A 94 -6.76 7.70 4.61
CA PHE A 94 -6.16 6.74 5.53
C PHE A 94 -4.66 6.97 5.68
N GLY A 95 -4.18 6.77 6.91
CA GLY A 95 -2.80 6.44 7.20
C GLY A 95 -2.67 4.92 7.35
N VAL A 96 -1.76 4.33 6.59
CA VAL A 96 -1.57 2.89 6.45
C VAL A 96 -0.11 2.53 6.78
N TRP A 97 0.11 1.37 7.37
CA TRP A 97 1.43 0.75 7.52
C TRP A 97 1.49 -0.57 6.77
N GLY A 98 2.70 -1.06 6.51
CA GLY A 98 2.90 -2.40 5.96
C GLY A 98 4.35 -2.78 5.75
N SER A 99 4.55 -3.88 5.02
CA SER A 99 5.85 -4.38 4.57
C SER A 99 5.69 -5.40 3.44
N CYS A 100 6.74 -5.62 2.66
CA CYS A 100 6.78 -6.61 1.56
C CYS A 100 7.83 -7.71 1.81
N PRO A 101 7.67 -8.63 2.77
CA PRO A 101 8.75 -9.53 3.23
C PRO A 101 9.27 -10.49 2.15
N SER A 102 8.52 -10.73 1.08
CA SER A 102 8.85 -11.65 -0.01
C SER A 102 9.18 -10.93 -1.33
N ALA A 103 9.52 -9.63 -1.27
CA ALA A 103 9.82 -8.85 -2.47
C ALA A 103 11.04 -9.40 -3.24
N THR A 104 10.96 -9.39 -4.58
CA THR A 104 11.98 -9.99 -5.45
C THR A 104 12.58 -9.01 -6.45
N GLY A 105 13.71 -9.37 -7.06
CA GLY A 105 14.33 -8.65 -8.18
C GLY A 105 14.56 -7.17 -7.89
N GLN A 106 14.09 -6.30 -8.78
CA GLN A 106 14.23 -4.84 -8.66
C GLN A 106 13.43 -4.26 -7.48
N LEU A 107 12.50 -5.03 -6.91
CA LEU A 107 11.71 -4.66 -5.74
C LEU A 107 12.27 -5.23 -4.43
N SER A 108 13.32 -6.06 -4.47
CA SER A 108 13.87 -6.80 -3.31
C SER A 108 14.19 -5.93 -2.11
N ARG A 109 14.56 -4.67 -2.33
CA ARG A 109 14.81 -3.71 -1.25
C ARG A 109 13.62 -3.49 -0.31
N LEU A 110 12.39 -3.73 -0.76
CA LEU A 110 11.19 -3.62 0.08
C LEU A 110 11.09 -4.71 1.15
N ALA A 111 11.81 -5.83 1.00
CA ALA A 111 11.82 -6.92 1.98
C ALA A 111 12.41 -6.50 3.33
N ASP A 112 13.27 -5.48 3.32
CA ASP A 112 13.98 -4.99 4.50
C ASP A 112 13.46 -3.63 4.99
N VAL A 113 12.33 -3.15 4.45
CA VAL A 113 11.79 -1.82 4.73
C VAL A 113 10.36 -1.96 5.26
N ALA A 114 10.12 -1.38 6.44
CA ALA A 114 8.76 -1.06 6.86
C ALA A 114 8.30 0.19 6.11
N ASP A 115 7.05 0.18 5.66
CA ASP A 115 6.48 1.28 4.89
C ASP A 115 5.28 1.94 5.61
N VAL A 116 5.06 3.19 5.24
CA VAL A 116 3.88 3.98 5.61
C VAL A 116 3.28 4.52 4.33
N VAL A 117 1.96 4.48 4.24
CA VAL A 117 1.21 4.83 3.04
C VAL A 117 0.12 5.85 3.38
N GLU A 118 -0.02 6.85 2.53
CA GLU A 118 -1.18 7.73 2.45
C GLU A 118 -2.10 7.14 1.39
N TYR A 119 -3.35 6.87 1.75
CA TYR A 119 -4.33 6.27 0.84
C TYR A 119 -5.59 7.12 0.79
N GLU A 120 -5.88 7.64 -0.40
CA GLU A 120 -6.97 8.56 -0.67
C GLU A 120 -7.97 7.91 -1.60
N VAL A 121 -9.22 7.79 -1.16
CA VAL A 121 -10.33 7.20 -1.90
C VAL A 121 -11.32 8.29 -2.26
N GLN A 122 -11.78 8.30 -3.50
CA GLN A 122 -12.81 9.19 -4.02
C GLN A 122 -14.20 8.56 -3.92
N GLU A 123 -15.24 9.39 -4.05
CA GLU A 123 -16.64 8.95 -3.96
C GLU A 123 -16.97 7.78 -4.90
N ASP A 124 -16.39 7.79 -6.11
CA ASP A 124 -16.65 6.79 -7.15
C ASP A 124 -15.79 5.51 -7.01
N GLY A 125 -15.04 5.37 -5.92
CA GLY A 125 -14.13 4.25 -5.66
C GLY A 125 -12.81 4.30 -6.43
N SER A 126 -12.51 5.40 -7.13
CA SER A 126 -11.15 5.67 -7.59
C SER A 126 -10.26 5.98 -6.38
N TYR A 127 -9.00 5.59 -6.45
CA TYR A 127 -8.07 5.82 -5.35
C TYR A 127 -6.70 6.28 -5.84
N HIS A 128 -5.93 6.87 -4.92
CA HIS A 128 -4.50 7.09 -5.06
C HIS A 128 -3.79 6.70 -3.76
N TRP A 129 -2.66 6.01 -3.86
CA TRP A 129 -1.74 5.86 -2.72
C TRP A 129 -0.36 6.40 -3.05
N THR A 130 0.32 6.91 -2.03
CA THR A 130 1.76 7.14 -2.03
C THR A 130 2.39 6.41 -0.85
N MET A 131 3.56 5.80 -1.08
CA MET A 131 4.28 4.97 -0.13
C MET A 131 5.64 5.58 0.23
N TRP A 132 6.01 5.56 1.50
CA TRP A 132 7.29 6.02 2.03
C TRP A 132 7.94 4.97 2.92
N ALA A 133 9.27 4.96 2.93
CA ALA A 133 10.03 4.18 3.89
C ALA A 133 9.87 4.75 5.30
N TRP A 134 9.68 3.90 6.30
CA TRP A 134 9.77 4.30 7.70
C TRP A 134 11.21 4.32 8.18
N THR A 135 11.68 5.46 8.69
CA THR A 135 13.07 5.62 9.21
C THR A 135 13.13 5.87 10.71
N GLY A 136 11.97 5.92 11.39
CA GLY A 136 11.91 6.32 12.80
C GLY A 136 12.50 5.33 13.79
N ALA A 137 12.68 4.06 13.41
CA ALA A 137 13.17 3.02 14.31
C ALA A 137 14.69 3.01 14.49
N GLY A 138 15.46 3.86 13.78
CA GLY A 138 16.92 3.86 13.84
C GLY A 138 17.56 2.56 13.34
N VAL A 139 16.78 1.73 12.63
CA VAL A 139 17.29 0.54 11.93
C VAL A 139 18.29 1.05 10.89
N PRO A 140 19.53 0.49 10.83
CA PRO A 140 20.53 0.93 9.88
C PRO A 140 19.92 0.95 8.48
N SER A 141 19.83 2.13 7.85
CA SER A 141 19.44 2.24 6.45
C SER A 141 20.40 1.37 5.65
N ILE A 142 19.90 0.29 5.05
CA ILE A 142 20.72 -0.56 4.20
C ILE A 142 21.31 0.33 3.10
N PRO A 143 22.64 0.37 2.93
CA PRO A 143 23.27 1.22 1.93
C PRO A 143 22.65 0.94 0.56
N ARG A 144 22.33 1.99 -0.21
CA ARG A 144 22.02 1.83 -1.63
C ARG A 144 23.17 1.06 -2.26
N GLN A 145 22.89 -0.10 -2.87
CA GLN A 145 23.84 -0.69 -3.82
C GLN A 145 23.95 0.28 -4.99
N GLU A 146 25.00 1.11 -4.99
CA GLU A 146 25.39 1.83 -6.18
C GLU A 146 25.81 0.78 -7.21
N ALA A 147 25.20 0.84 -8.40
CA ALA A 147 25.56 0.00 -9.52
C ALA A 147 27.08 0.13 -9.78
N PRO A 148 27.78 -0.98 -10.08
CA PRO A 148 29.22 -0.94 -10.29
C PRO A 148 29.53 0.03 -11.43
N THR A 149 30.15 1.15 -11.07
CA THR A 149 30.61 2.14 -12.03
C THR A 149 31.89 1.61 -12.66
N GLY A 150 31.79 1.10 -13.89
CA GLY A 150 32.91 0.99 -14.81
C GLY A 150 33.86 -0.19 -14.60
N ALA A 151 33.83 -1.13 -15.54
CA ALA A 151 35.05 -1.71 -16.09
C ALA A 151 34.96 -1.60 -17.61
N MET A 152 35.34 -0.42 -18.13
CA MET A 152 35.86 -0.32 -19.49
C MET A 152 37.39 -0.30 -19.37
N ALA A 153 38.01 -1.41 -19.75
CA ALA A 153 39.38 -1.50 -20.24
C ALA A 153 39.49 -2.75 -21.12
#